data_AF-A0A838RCY4-F1
#
_entry.id   AF-A0A838RCY4-F1
#
_cell.length_a   1.000
_cell.length_b   1.000
_cell.length_c   1.000
_cell.angle_alpha   90.00
_cell.angle_beta   90.00
_cell.angle_gamma   90.00
#
_symmetry.space_group_name_H-M   'P 1'
#
loop_
_entity.id
_entity.type
_entity.pdbx_description
1 polymer ?
#
loop_
_entity_poly.entity_id
_entity_poly.type
_entity_poly.pdbx_seq_one_letter_code
_entity_poly.pdbx_strand_id
1 'polypeptide(L)'
;MSTSVPIYVNNQPFFGRVEEQKQFRQALAEMRTPPRDETLPYIFLLFGDGGIGKTTLVRRFRDIATGERPFKESFQVLYLDWEQERWRPPFQGGREHVSAEAVFDALHDAATLARAVRRTYPNSANPSSASTQPAAKKPWRFFPREGGTSPSGVAFEKP
;
A
#
# COMPACT_ATOMS: atom_id res chain seq x y z
N MET A 1 -19.84 2.42 30.37
CA MET A 1 -19.92 2.17 28.91
C MET A 1 -18.66 2.73 28.29
N SER A 2 -17.68 1.89 27.93
CA SER A 2 -16.46 2.36 27.24
C SER A 2 -16.80 2.64 25.79
N THR A 3 -16.82 3.90 25.39
CA THR A 3 -16.91 4.32 23.99
C THR A 3 -15.62 3.91 23.27
N SER A 4 -15.65 2.76 22.59
CA SER A 4 -14.56 2.35 21.71
C SER A 4 -14.49 3.35 20.55
N VAL A 5 -13.35 4.02 20.39
CA VAL A 5 -13.09 4.91 19.25
C VAL A 5 -13.31 4.11 17.96
N PRO A 6 -14.13 4.60 17.01
CA PRO A 6 -14.37 3.89 15.76
C PRO A 6 -13.07 3.76 14.96
N ILE A 7 -12.79 2.53 14.51
CA ILE A 7 -11.65 2.21 13.68
C ILE A 7 -12.08 2.34 12.22
N TYR A 8 -11.23 2.97 11.40
CA TYR A 8 -11.44 3.07 9.96
C TYR A 8 -10.28 2.43 9.21
N VAL A 9 -10.59 1.71 8.13
CA VAL A 9 -9.64 1.15 7.17
C VAL A 9 -10.06 1.61 5.79
N ASN A 10 -9.18 2.33 5.08
CA ASN A 10 -9.53 2.99 3.80
C ASN A 10 -10.81 3.84 3.88
N ASN A 11 -10.96 4.64 4.94
CA ASN A 11 -12.14 5.48 5.22
C ASN A 11 -13.47 4.72 5.38
N GLN A 12 -13.43 3.39 5.48
CA GLN A 12 -14.59 2.57 5.80
C GLN A 12 -14.52 2.12 7.26
N PRO A 13 -15.63 2.16 8.00
CA PRO A 13 -15.63 1.71 9.38
C PRO A 13 -15.33 0.21 9.44
N PHE A 14 -14.43 -0.18 10.33
CA PHE A 14 -13.96 -1.54 10.50
C PHE A 14 -14.34 -2.05 11.89
N PHE A 15 -15.23 -3.04 11.92
CA PHE A 15 -15.77 -3.60 13.15
C PHE A 15 -15.30 -5.05 13.36
N GLY A 16 -15.05 -5.41 14.62
CA GLY A 16 -14.67 -6.77 15.00
C GLY A 16 -13.19 -7.08 14.76
N ARG A 17 -12.88 -8.38 14.66
CA ARG A 17 -11.51 -8.92 14.53
C ARG A 17 -10.57 -8.42 15.65
N VAL A 18 -11.12 -8.29 16.86
CA VAL A 18 -10.44 -7.69 18.01
C VAL A 18 -9.28 -8.56 18.45
N GLU A 19 -9.49 -9.87 18.48
CA GLU A 19 -8.46 -10.81 18.92
C GLU A 19 -7.33 -10.92 17.91
N GLU A 20 -7.64 -10.97 16.60
CA GLU A 20 -6.62 -11.00 15.55
C GLU A 20 -5.77 -9.71 15.56
N GLN A 21 -6.39 -8.54 15.78
CA GLN A 21 -5.65 -7.30 15.95
C GLN A 21 -4.81 -7.28 17.23
N LYS A 22 -5.30 -7.88 18.33
CA LYS A 22 -4.57 -7.97 19.60
C LYS A 22 -3.34 -8.86 19.47
N GLN A 23 -3.50 -10.05 18.87
CA GLN A 23 -2.41 -10.98 18.59
C GLN A 23 -1.35 -10.34 17.69
N PHE A 24 -1.78 -9.62 16.63
CA PHE A 24 -0.85 -8.90 15.78
C PHE A 24 -0.05 -7.82 16.54
N ARG A 25 -0.71 -7.04 17.41
CA ARG A 25 -0.01 -6.05 18.25
C ARG A 25 0.99 -6.69 19.21
N GLN A 26 0.64 -7.83 19.79
CA GLN A 26 1.53 -8.57 20.67
C GLN A 26 2.79 -9.01 19.94
N ALA A 27 2.64 -9.60 18.75
CA ALA A 27 3.78 -10.00 17.94
C ALA A 27 4.66 -8.81 17.51
N LEU A 28 4.07 -7.66 17.17
CA LEU A 28 4.85 -6.44 16.93
C LEU A 28 5.61 -5.99 18.18
N ALA A 29 5.06 -6.16 19.38
CA ALA A 29 5.74 -5.83 20.61
C ALA A 29 6.92 -6.79 20.88
N GLU A 30 6.72 -8.10 20.67
CA GLU A 30 7.77 -9.12 20.77
C GLU A 30 8.89 -8.89 19.75
N MET A 31 8.59 -8.46 18.52
CA MET A 31 9.64 -8.11 17.55
C MET A 31 10.48 -6.89 17.98
N ARG A 32 9.93 -5.96 18.78
CA ARG A 32 10.70 -4.81 19.30
C ARG A 32 11.54 -5.18 20.51
N THR A 33 11.04 -6.10 21.33
CA THR A 33 11.73 -6.61 22.51
C THR A 33 11.67 -8.13 22.50
N PRO A 34 12.57 -8.79 21.75
CA PRO A 34 12.55 -10.23 21.56
C PRO A 34 12.67 -10.94 22.92
N PRO A 35 11.74 -11.84 23.27
CA PRO A 35 11.96 -12.73 24.40
C PRO A 35 13.15 -13.65 24.09
N ARG A 36 13.88 -14.05 25.14
CA ARG A 36 15.21 -14.67 25.02
C ARG A 36 15.22 -16.00 24.25
N ASP A 37 14.07 -16.66 24.15
CA ASP A 37 13.96 -18.04 23.65
C ASP A 37 13.02 -18.19 22.44
N GLU A 38 12.70 -17.10 21.72
CA GLU A 38 11.75 -17.16 20.60
C GLU A 38 12.39 -17.10 19.20
N THR A 39 11.78 -17.86 18.29
CA THR A 39 12.06 -17.86 16.86
C THR A 39 11.40 -16.69 16.16
N LEU A 40 12.17 -15.63 15.92
CA LEU A 40 11.89 -14.61 14.92
C LEU A 40 12.47 -15.05 13.56
N PRO A 41 11.87 -14.68 12.41
CA PRO A 41 10.71 -13.79 12.22
C PRO A 41 9.34 -14.51 12.19
N TYR A 42 8.27 -13.80 12.58
CA TYR A 42 6.90 -14.32 12.48
C TYR A 42 6.34 -14.26 11.05
N ILE A 43 5.53 -15.27 10.71
CA ILE A 43 4.71 -15.29 9.48
C ILE A 43 3.23 -15.39 9.88
N PHE A 44 2.41 -14.47 9.38
CA PHE A 44 0.96 -14.49 9.57
C PHE A 44 0.27 -14.96 8.30
N LEU A 45 -0.40 -16.11 8.36
CA LEU A 45 -1.25 -16.61 7.29
C LEU A 45 -2.72 -16.34 7.60
N LEU A 46 -3.34 -15.42 6.87
CA LEU A 46 -4.78 -15.15 6.97
C LEU A 46 -5.55 -16.06 6.01
N PHE A 47 -6.30 -17.01 6.56
CA PHE A 47 -7.12 -17.95 5.80
C PHE A 47 -8.60 -17.86 6.18
N GLY A 48 -9.48 -18.36 5.31
CA GLY A 48 -10.94 -18.35 5.50
C GLY A 48 -11.67 -18.05 4.20
N ASP A 49 -13.00 -18.07 4.24
CA ASP A 49 -13.84 -17.95 3.05
C ASP A 49 -13.76 -16.58 2.36
N GLY A 50 -14.16 -16.55 1.08
CA GLY A 50 -14.30 -15.33 0.30
C GLY A 50 -15.24 -14.33 0.99
N GLY A 51 -14.95 -13.03 0.87
CA GLY A 51 -15.81 -11.98 1.43
C GLY A 51 -15.70 -11.75 2.95
N ILE A 52 -14.97 -12.58 3.70
CA ILE A 52 -14.92 -12.49 5.18
C ILE A 52 -14.05 -11.34 5.74
N GLY A 53 -13.51 -10.49 4.85
CA GLY A 53 -12.74 -9.29 5.22
C GLY A 53 -11.24 -9.49 5.43
N LYS A 54 -10.63 -10.58 4.96
CA LYS A 54 -9.17 -10.84 5.09
C LYS A 54 -8.31 -9.70 4.54
N THR A 55 -8.60 -9.23 3.32
CA THR A 55 -7.86 -8.11 2.70
C THR A 55 -8.00 -6.82 3.52
N THR A 56 -9.18 -6.58 4.10
CA THR A 56 -9.40 -5.44 4.99
C THR A 56 -8.61 -5.60 6.29
N LEU A 57 -8.51 -6.80 6.84
CA LEU A 57 -7.71 -7.10 8.02
C LEU A 57 -6.20 -6.93 7.77
N VAL A 58 -5.67 -7.35 6.61
CA VAL A 58 -4.26 -7.08 6.23
C VAL A 58 -4.00 -5.57 6.19
N ARG A 59 -4.91 -4.80 5.59
CA ARG A 59 -4.80 -3.33 5.55
C ARG A 59 -4.83 -2.75 6.96
N ARG A 60 -5.67 -3.30 7.84
CA ARG A 60 -5.70 -2.92 9.25
C ARG A 60 -4.37 -3.19 9.95
N PHE A 61 -3.75 -4.35 9.72
CA PHE A 61 -2.42 -4.68 10.26
C PHE A 61 -1.36 -3.67 9.79
N ARG A 62 -1.40 -3.28 8.51
CA ARG A 62 -0.55 -2.20 7.98
C ARG A 62 -0.76 -0.89 8.74
N ASP A 63 -2.01 -0.51 8.99
CA ASP A 63 -2.32 0.74 9.70
C ASP A 63 -1.87 0.68 11.17
N ILE A 64 -1.97 -0.48 11.83
CA ILE A 64 -1.42 -0.71 13.18
C ILE A 64 0.10 -0.52 13.18
N ALA A 65 0.81 -1.19 12.27
CA ALA A 65 2.27 -1.16 12.22
C ALA A 65 2.84 0.22 11.86
N THR A 66 2.12 1.01 11.04
CA THR A 66 2.59 2.33 10.59
C THR A 66 2.11 3.49 11.44
N GLY A 67 0.90 3.41 12.01
CA GLY A 67 0.21 4.56 12.62
C GLY A 67 -0.01 4.50 14.12
N GLU A 68 -0.11 3.31 14.72
CA GLU A 68 -0.43 3.18 16.14
C GLU A 68 0.79 3.29 17.03
N ARG A 69 0.71 4.05 18.12
CA ARG A 69 1.70 3.96 19.19
C ARG A 69 1.55 2.61 19.91
N PRO A 70 2.65 1.94 20.30
CA PRO A 70 4.04 2.40 20.26
C PRO A 70 4.80 1.98 18.98
N PHE A 71 4.12 1.43 17.96
CA PHE A 71 4.74 0.86 16.76
C PHE A 71 5.05 1.88 15.68
N LYS A 72 4.37 3.04 15.71
CA LYS A 72 4.59 4.15 14.79
C LYS A 72 6.09 4.41 14.65
N GLU A 73 6.57 4.43 13.41
CA GLU A 73 7.97 4.65 13.02
C GLU A 73 8.98 3.56 13.49
N SER A 74 8.54 2.52 14.20
CA SER A 74 9.41 1.41 14.63
C SER A 74 9.69 0.39 13.53
N PHE A 75 8.85 0.37 12.48
CA PHE A 75 8.95 -0.60 11.39
C PHE A 75 8.96 0.09 10.03
N GLN A 76 9.78 -0.45 9.11
CA GLN A 76 9.60 -0.21 7.69
C GLN A 76 8.58 -1.22 7.16
N VAL A 77 7.42 -0.73 6.72
CA VAL A 77 6.34 -1.58 6.25
C VAL A 77 6.32 -1.59 4.72
N LEU A 78 6.46 -2.78 4.14
CA LEU A 78 6.23 -3.03 2.74
C LEU A 78 4.87 -3.73 2.58
N TYR A 79 3.98 -3.18 1.75
CA TYR A 79 2.71 -3.80 1.39
C TYR A 79 2.73 -4.12 -0.10
N LEU A 80 2.55 -5.40 -0.42
CA LEU A 80 2.52 -5.90 -1.79
C LEU A 80 1.18 -6.60 -2.03
N ASP A 81 0.49 -6.19 -3.09
CA ASP A 81 -0.77 -6.80 -3.51
C ASP A 81 -0.55 -7.52 -4.84
N TRP A 82 -0.41 -8.84 -4.79
CA TRP A 82 -0.08 -9.64 -5.95
C TRP A 82 -1.14 -9.55 -7.07
N GLU A 83 -2.40 -9.29 -6.74
CA GLU A 83 -3.42 -9.07 -7.77
C GLU A 83 -3.21 -7.76 -8.54
N GLN A 84 -2.57 -6.76 -7.91
CA GLN A 84 -2.18 -5.52 -8.58
C GLN A 84 -0.88 -5.69 -9.36
N GLU A 85 0.06 -6.47 -8.83
CA GLU A 85 1.36 -6.72 -9.44
C GLU A 85 1.31 -7.71 -10.62
N ARG A 86 0.24 -8.51 -10.75
CA ARG A 86 0.09 -9.53 -11.79
C ARG A 86 0.27 -9.01 -13.24
N TRP A 87 0.07 -7.71 -13.44
CA TRP A 87 0.18 -7.07 -14.75
C TRP A 87 1.60 -6.57 -15.06
N ARG A 88 2.54 -6.63 -14.12
CA ARG A 88 3.93 -6.27 -14.36
C ARG A 88 4.72 -7.48 -14.85
N PRO A 89 5.55 -7.37 -15.91
CA PRO A 89 6.61 -8.34 -16.15
C PRO A 89 7.53 -8.29 -14.92
N PRO A 90 7.76 -9.36 -14.16
CA PRO A 90 7.79 -10.80 -14.53
C PRO A 90 6.56 -11.67 -14.18
N PHE A 91 5.49 -11.12 -13.59
CA PHE A 91 4.33 -11.90 -13.12
C PHE A 91 3.29 -12.22 -14.20
N GLN A 92 3.57 -11.81 -15.43
CA GLN A 92 2.77 -12.14 -16.61
C GLN A 92 3.05 -13.60 -17.02
N GLY A 93 2.30 -14.55 -16.48
CA GLY A 93 2.47 -15.96 -16.84
C GLY A 93 1.75 -17.00 -15.97
N GLY A 94 0.93 -16.59 -15.00
CA GLY A 94 0.38 -17.53 -14.01
C GLY A 94 1.41 -17.91 -12.94
N ARG A 95 0.95 -18.56 -11.86
CA ARG A 95 1.79 -18.86 -10.69
C ARG A 95 2.91 -19.83 -11.00
N GLU A 96 2.71 -20.70 -12.00
CA GLU A 96 3.68 -21.68 -12.48
C GLU A 96 4.97 -21.08 -13.07
N HIS A 97 5.00 -19.80 -13.45
CA HIS A 97 6.16 -19.17 -14.08
C HIS A 97 6.86 -18.11 -13.22
N VAL A 98 6.45 -17.94 -11.97
CA VAL A 98 7.05 -16.94 -11.07
C VAL A 98 8.32 -17.53 -10.43
N SER A 99 9.49 -17.07 -10.87
CA SER A 99 10.76 -17.46 -10.26
C SER A 99 10.98 -16.78 -8.89
N ALA A 100 11.89 -17.30 -8.08
CA ALA A 100 12.24 -16.66 -6.81
C ALA A 100 12.85 -15.27 -7.04
N GLU A 101 13.66 -15.12 -8.07
CA GLU A 101 14.29 -13.86 -8.48
C GLU A 101 13.23 -12.81 -8.83
N ALA A 102 12.20 -13.19 -9.59
CA ALA A 102 11.06 -12.33 -9.87
C ALA A 102 10.38 -11.79 -8.60
N VAL A 103 10.23 -12.63 -7.57
CA VAL A 103 9.69 -12.22 -6.26
C VAL A 103 10.66 -11.27 -5.54
N PHE A 104 11.96 -11.58 -5.55
CA PHE A 104 12.97 -10.72 -4.91
C PHE A 104 13.06 -9.34 -5.58
N ASP A 105 13.04 -9.28 -6.91
CA ASP A 105 13.06 -8.04 -7.67
C ASP A 105 11.83 -7.18 -7.35
N ALA A 106 10.64 -7.79 -7.31
CA ALA A 106 9.42 -7.08 -6.94
C ALA A 106 9.46 -6.54 -5.52
N LEU A 107 10.00 -7.32 -4.56
CA LEU A 107 10.20 -6.88 -3.19
C LEU A 107 11.21 -5.72 -3.12
N HIS A 108 12.32 -5.83 -3.86
CA HIS A 108 13.36 -4.81 -3.92
C HIS A 108 12.84 -3.49 -4.50
N ASP A 109 12.15 -3.56 -5.63
CA ASP A 109 11.56 -2.39 -6.30
C ASP A 109 10.53 -1.70 -5.43
N ALA A 110 9.65 -2.48 -4.81
CA ALA A 110 8.63 -1.94 -3.93
C ALA A 110 9.24 -1.33 -2.64
N ALA A 111 10.31 -1.92 -2.10
CA ALA A 111 11.06 -1.35 -0.97
C ALA A 111 11.79 -0.05 -1.34
N THR A 112 12.40 -0.01 -2.54
CA THR A 112 13.09 1.18 -3.06
C THR A 112 12.11 2.32 -3.31
N LEU A 113 10.96 2.02 -3.92
CA LEU A 113 9.88 2.99 -4.12
C LEU A 113 9.35 3.53 -2.79
N ALA A 114 9.06 2.65 -1.82
CA ALA A 114 8.58 3.07 -0.50
C ALA A 114 9.58 4.01 0.21
N ARG A 115 10.88 3.75 0.07
CA ARG A 115 11.95 4.61 0.59
C ARG A 115 11.99 5.96 -0.12
N ALA A 116 11.88 5.97 -1.45
CA ALA A 116 11.87 7.20 -2.24
C ALA A 116 10.68 8.09 -1.87
N VAL A 117 9.46 7.53 -1.81
CA VAL A 117 8.23 8.27 -1.44
C VAL A 117 8.37 8.92 -0.07
N ARG A 118 8.91 8.21 0.93
CA ARG A 118 9.11 8.76 2.29
C ARG A 118 10.13 9.92 2.31
N ARG A 119 11.13 9.88 1.44
CA ARG A 119 12.15 10.94 1.34
C ARG A 119 11.60 12.19 0.65
N THR A 120 10.77 12.02 -0.38
CA THR A 120 10.20 13.13 -1.15
C THR A 120 9.00 13.76 -0.44
N TYR A 121 8.24 12.98 0.35
CA TYR A 121 7.06 13.44 1.08
C TYR A 121 7.09 12.93 2.53
N PRO A 122 7.86 13.58 3.43
CA PRO A 122 8.03 13.12 4.80
C PRO A 122 6.74 13.15 5.65
N ASN A 123 5.65 13.76 5.14
CA ASN A 123 4.37 13.88 5.83
C ASN A 123 3.15 13.32 5.06
N SER A 124 3.33 12.60 3.95
CA SER A 124 2.20 11.95 3.26
C SER A 124 1.89 10.59 3.88
N ALA A 125 1.26 10.60 5.04
CA ALA A 125 0.48 9.43 5.46
C ALA A 125 -0.74 9.32 4.52
N ASN A 126 -0.79 8.21 3.78
CA ASN A 126 -1.93 7.67 3.04
C ASN A 126 -2.17 8.18 1.59
N PRO A 127 -1.89 7.39 0.54
CA PRO A 127 -2.30 7.71 -0.84
C PRO A 127 -3.78 7.40 -1.15
N SER A 128 -4.65 7.19 -0.14
CA SER A 128 -6.09 6.90 -0.35
C SER A 128 -7.04 8.08 -0.12
N SER A 129 -6.54 9.33 -0.10
CA SER A 129 -7.38 10.54 -0.10
C SER A 129 -7.70 11.08 -1.51
N ALA A 130 -7.43 10.33 -2.58
CA ALA A 130 -7.99 10.64 -3.89
C ALA A 130 -9.47 10.19 -3.94
N SER A 131 -10.35 10.95 -3.28
CA SER A 131 -11.79 10.77 -3.45
C SER A 131 -12.20 11.16 -4.87
N THR A 132 -12.82 10.23 -5.56
CA THR A 132 -13.66 10.49 -6.73
C THR A 132 -14.71 11.56 -6.38
N GLN A 133 -14.68 12.67 -7.09
CA GLN A 133 -15.86 13.48 -7.43
C GLN A 133 -15.67 14.10 -8.82
N PRO A 134 -16.76 14.45 -9.51
CA PRO A 134 -17.06 13.94 -10.84
C PRO A 134 -16.51 14.82 -11.97
N ALA A 135 -16.63 14.31 -13.20
CA ALA A 135 -16.32 14.96 -14.45
C ALA A 135 -16.64 16.47 -14.45
N ALA A 136 -15.60 17.30 -14.36
CA ALA A 136 -15.64 18.70 -14.71
C ALA A 136 -14.64 18.92 -15.85
N LYS A 137 -15.20 19.15 -17.04
CA LYS A 137 -14.48 19.56 -18.26
C LYS A 137 -13.47 20.66 -17.90
N LYS A 138 -12.18 20.47 -18.20
CA LYS A 138 -11.23 21.59 -18.25
C LYS A 138 -10.95 21.93 -19.71
N PRO A 139 -11.07 23.21 -20.09
CA PRO A 139 -10.73 23.68 -21.42
C PRO A 139 -9.22 23.66 -21.62
N TRP A 140 -8.79 23.40 -22.85
CA TRP A 140 -7.41 23.41 -23.32
C TRP A 140 -6.71 24.73 -22.95
N ARG A 141 -5.43 24.66 -22.52
CA ARG A 141 -4.56 25.82 -22.43
C ARG A 141 -3.24 25.56 -23.14
N PHE A 142 -2.98 26.45 -24.10
CA PHE A 142 -1.82 26.55 -24.97
C PHE A 142 -0.63 27.19 -24.24
N PHE A 143 0.58 26.79 -24.61
CA PHE A 143 1.78 27.62 -24.42
C PHE A 143 2.31 28.05 -25.80
N PRO A 144 2.51 29.36 -26.05
CA PRO A 144 3.11 29.84 -27.28
C PRO A 144 4.62 29.54 -27.29
N ARG A 145 5.09 29.24 -28.49
CA ARG A 145 6.47 28.90 -28.86
C ARG A 145 7.22 30.18 -29.21
N GLU A 146 8.29 30.50 -28.48
CA GLU A 146 9.28 31.47 -28.97
C GLU A 146 10.40 30.71 -29.71
N GLY A 147 10.65 31.12 -30.96
CA GLY A 147 11.73 30.59 -31.81
C GLY A 147 11.26 29.68 -32.95
N GLY A 148 10.85 30.29 -34.07
CA GLY A 148 10.74 29.63 -35.39
C GLY A 148 12.14 29.28 -35.94
N THR A 149 12.29 28.22 -36.75
CA THR A 149 11.83 28.15 -38.13
C THR A 149 11.06 26.86 -38.47
N SER A 150 9.78 27.03 -38.84
CA SER A 150 8.95 26.35 -39.87
C SER A 150 9.29 24.94 -40.45
N PRO A 151 8.30 24.23 -41.07
CA PRO A 151 6.92 23.96 -40.61
C PRO A 151 6.43 22.55 -41.05
N SER A 152 5.98 21.68 -40.13
CA SER A 152 5.01 20.64 -40.49
C SER A 152 4.31 20.04 -39.27
N GLY A 153 3.00 20.34 -39.16
CA GLY A 153 2.01 19.46 -38.55
C GLY A 153 1.97 19.37 -37.02
N VAL A 154 1.20 20.26 -36.39
CA VAL A 154 0.49 19.95 -35.14
C VAL A 154 -0.89 19.43 -35.54
N ALA A 155 -1.26 18.25 -35.03
CA ALA A 155 -2.65 17.78 -35.06
C ALA A 155 -3.03 17.26 -33.68
N PHE A 156 -4.07 17.89 -33.12
CA PHE A 156 -4.95 17.38 -32.07
C PHE A 156 -5.86 16.31 -32.73
N GLU A 157 -6.39 15.28 -32.07
CA GLU A 157 -7.53 15.40 -31.15
C GLU A 157 -7.81 14.05 -30.44
N LYS A 158 -8.66 14.16 -29.42
CA LYS A 158 -9.07 13.18 -28.40
C LYS A 158 -10.48 12.62 -28.71
N PRO A 159 -10.98 11.57 -28.02
CA PRO A 159 -11.28 11.60 -26.58
C PRO A 159 -10.26 10.90 -25.67
#